data_AF-A0A845KIZ4-F1
#
_entry.id   AF-A0A845KIZ4-F1
#
_cell.length_a   1.000
_cell.length_b   1.000
_cell.length_c   1.000
_cell.angle_alpha   90.00
_cell.angle_beta   90.00
_cell.angle_gamma   90.00
#
_symmetry.space_group_name_H-M   'P 1'
#
loop_
_entity.id
_entity.type
_entity.pdbx_description
1 polymer ?
#
loop_
_entity_poly.entity_id
_entity_poly.type
_entity_poly.pdbx_seq_one_letter_code
_entity_poly.pdbx_strand_id
1 'polypeptide(L)'
;MLLIAINITRIGLTVDGHAGYAEIGNDIICAAVSALTQGLVHSLKALTNDEISYRIAGGHVDIEYKDLSERGCLLVDSFFIAVSDIQQSYGTEYVQVTAADGR
;
A
#
# COMPACT_ATOMS: atom_id res chain seq x y z
N MET A 1 -13.43 -4.68 12.60
CA MET A 1 -12.41 -4.79 11.55
C MET A 1 -11.03 -4.75 12.20
N LEU A 2 -10.05 -5.51 11.71
CA LEU A 2 -8.65 -5.20 12.04
C LEU A 2 -8.27 -3.96 11.23
N LEU A 3 -7.75 -2.95 11.91
CA LEU A 3 -7.21 -1.74 11.29
C LEU A 3 -6.27 -2.10 10.12
N ILE A 4 -6.46 -1.49 8.94
CA ILE A 4 -5.48 -1.60 7.86
C ILE A 4 -4.35 -0.61 8.15
N ALA A 5 -3.13 -1.12 8.35
CA ALA A 5 -1.97 -0.29 8.59
C ALA A 5 -1.07 -0.30 7.35
N ILE A 6 -0.77 0.88 6.82
CA ILE A 6 0.08 1.11 5.66
C ILE A 6 1.26 1.94 6.10
N ASN A 7 2.46 1.36 6.04
CA ASN A 7 3.68 2.07 6.40
C ASN A 7 4.54 2.19 5.15
N ILE A 8 4.97 3.40 4.80
CA ILE A 8 5.84 3.61 3.63
C ILE A 8 7.09 4.36 4.08
N THR A 9 8.21 3.80 3.68
CA THR A 9 9.57 4.28 3.97
C THR A 9 10.32 4.52 2.67
N ARG A 10 11.55 5.03 2.80
CA ARG A 10 12.45 5.22 1.65
C ARG A 10 12.86 3.90 0.96
N ILE A 11 12.81 2.77 1.67
CA ILE A 11 13.33 1.47 1.18
C ILE A 11 12.25 0.40 1.04
N GLY A 12 10.98 0.77 1.17
CA GLY A 12 9.89 -0.19 1.10
C GLY A 12 8.60 0.31 1.71
N LEU A 13 7.59 -0.54 1.61
CA LEU A 13 6.31 -0.33 2.28
C LEU A 13 5.69 -1.65 2.74
N THR A 14 4.88 -1.57 3.78
CA THR A 14 4.08 -2.68 4.30
C THR A 14 2.59 -2.34 4.31
N VAL A 15 1.75 -3.37 4.13
CA VAL A 15 0.30 -3.29 4.25
C VAL A 15 -0.21 -4.46 5.08
N ASP A 16 -0.72 -4.16 6.28
CA ASP A 16 -1.23 -5.13 7.25
C ASP A 16 -2.74 -5.00 7.40
N GLY A 17 -3.42 -6.10 7.70
CA GLY A 17 -4.85 -6.11 8.05
C GLY A 17 -5.82 -6.05 6.88
N HIS A 18 -5.35 -6.12 5.63
CA HIS A 18 -6.18 -6.08 4.41
C HIS A 18 -6.85 -7.42 4.07
N ALA A 19 -6.67 -8.47 4.87
CA ALA A 19 -7.36 -9.75 4.73
C ALA A 19 -7.97 -10.22 6.04
N GLY A 20 -9.20 -10.73 5.96
CA GLY A 20 -10.01 -11.15 7.10
C GLY A 20 -11.47 -10.75 6.88
N TYR A 21 -12.41 -11.59 7.29
CA TYR A 21 -13.84 -11.32 7.14
C TYR A 21 -14.24 -10.24 8.14
N ALA A 22 -14.72 -9.10 7.64
CA ALA A 22 -15.21 -8.00 8.46
C ALA A 22 -16.72 -7.84 8.28
N GLU A 23 -17.34 -6.96 9.08
CA GLU A 23 -18.76 -6.63 8.94
C GLU A 23 -19.07 -6.08 7.54
N ILE A 24 -20.31 -6.25 7.10
CA ILE A 24 -20.81 -5.83 5.78
C ILE A 24 -20.38 -4.38 5.48
N GLY A 25 -19.71 -4.18 4.34
CA GLY A 25 -19.20 -2.88 3.88
C GLY A 25 -17.68 -2.70 4.02
N ASN A 26 -17.05 -3.39 4.98
CA ASN A 26 -15.59 -3.32 5.19
C ASN A 26 -14.78 -4.04 4.10
N ASP A 27 -15.36 -5.06 3.47
CA ASP A 27 -14.73 -5.80 2.37
C ASP A 27 -14.38 -4.87 1.18
N ILE A 28 -15.10 -3.76 1.03
CA ILE A 28 -14.85 -2.75 -0.01
C ILE A 28 -13.52 -2.03 0.24
N ILE A 29 -13.21 -1.71 1.50
CA ILE A 29 -11.95 -1.03 1.88
C ILE A 29 -10.78 -2.00 1.66
N CYS A 30 -10.90 -3.24 2.14
CA CYS A 30 -9.89 -4.29 1.93
C CYS A 30 -9.64 -4.53 0.44
N ALA A 31 -10.70 -4.61 -0.39
CA ALA A 31 -10.59 -4.80 -1.82
C ALA A 31 -9.89 -3.60 -2.50
N ALA A 32 -10.23 -2.37 -2.12
CA ALA A 32 -9.59 -1.17 -2.65
C ALA A 32 -8.09 -1.14 -2.34
N VAL A 33 -7.71 -1.36 -1.07
CA VAL A 33 -6.29 -1.41 -0.68
C VAL A 33 -5.56 -2.55 -1.39
N SER A 34 -6.16 -3.74 -1.46
CA SER A 34 -5.58 -4.90 -2.14
C SER A 34 -5.31 -4.63 -3.63
N ALA A 35 -6.27 -3.98 -4.31
CA ALA A 35 -6.14 -3.62 -5.72
C ALA A 35 -5.03 -2.59 -5.93
N LEU A 36 -4.95 -1.56 -5.08
CA LEU A 36 -3.90 -0.54 -5.14
C LEU A 36 -2.50 -1.14 -4.89
N THR A 37 -2.36 -2.01 -3.88
CA THR A 37 -1.08 -2.63 -3.53
C THR A 37 -0.58 -3.56 -4.63
N GLN A 38 -1.44 -4.44 -5.14
CA GLN A 38 -1.07 -5.31 -6.26
C GLN A 38 -0.83 -4.51 -7.55
N GLY A 39 -1.62 -3.47 -7.78
CA GLY A 39 -1.45 -2.53 -8.89
C GLY A 39 -0.09 -1.84 -8.86
N LEU A 40 0.38 -1.41 -7.67
CA LEU A 40 1.70 -0.82 -7.49
C LEU A 40 2.81 -1.83 -7.84
N VAL A 41 2.75 -3.05 -7.30
CA VAL A 41 3.74 -4.10 -7.61
C VAL A 41 3.82 -4.36 -9.12
N HIS A 42 2.68 -4.51 -9.78
CA HIS A 42 2.65 -4.73 -11.23
C HIS A 42 3.14 -3.52 -12.01
N SER A 43 2.77 -2.30 -11.60
CA SER A 43 3.18 -1.07 -12.28
C SER A 43 4.67 -0.81 -12.17
N LEU A 44 5.28 -1.05 -10.99
CA LEU A 44 6.74 -0.98 -10.82
C LEU A 44 7.43 -1.95 -11.78
N LYS A 45 6.96 -3.21 -11.85
CA LYS A 45 7.55 -4.23 -12.76
C LYS A 45 7.33 -3.96 -14.24
N ALA A 46 6.18 -3.40 -14.62
CA ALA A 46 5.79 -3.25 -16.02
C ALA A 46 6.20 -1.90 -16.62
N LEU A 47 6.28 -0.86 -15.78
CA LEU A 47 6.51 0.51 -16.23
C LEU A 47 7.91 1.00 -15.89
N THR A 48 8.67 0.35 -15.00
CA THR A 48 10.03 0.77 -14.65
C THR A 48 11.02 -0.39 -14.76
N ASN A 49 12.31 -0.06 -14.63
CA ASN A 49 13.40 -1.04 -14.52
C ASN A 49 13.84 -1.23 -13.06
N ASP A 50 13.00 -0.82 -12.10
CA ASP A 50 13.35 -0.87 -10.68
C ASP A 50 13.31 -2.30 -10.16
N GLU A 51 14.34 -2.68 -9.42
CA GLU A 51 14.38 -3.96 -8.73
C GLU A 51 13.59 -3.87 -7.43
N ILE A 52 12.56 -4.72 -7.32
CA ILE A 52 11.75 -4.86 -6.11
C ILE A 52 11.71 -6.31 -5.65
N SER A 53 11.66 -6.51 -4.34
CA SER A 53 11.30 -7.78 -3.69
C SER A 53 9.94 -7.59 -3.04
N TYR A 54 9.09 -8.62 -3.06
CA TYR A 54 7.78 -8.53 -2.40
C TYR A 54 7.30 -9.87 -1.87
N ARG A 55 6.52 -9.82 -0.78
CA ARG A 55 5.83 -10.95 -0.18
C ARG A 55 4.38 -10.57 0.08
N ILE A 56 3.46 -11.43 -0.35
CA ILE A 56 2.03 -11.27 -0.10
C ILE A 56 1.55 -12.55 0.58
N ALA A 57 1.10 -12.46 1.83
CA ALA A 57 0.60 -13.61 2.59
C ALA A 57 -0.37 -13.20 3.69
N GLY A 58 -1.56 -13.82 3.73
CA GLY A 58 -2.43 -13.80 4.92
C GLY A 58 -2.87 -12.42 5.43
N GLY A 59 -3.02 -11.43 4.55
CA GLY A 59 -3.38 -10.06 4.96
C GLY A 59 -2.19 -9.17 5.30
N HIS A 60 -0.97 -9.65 5.03
CA HIS A 60 0.27 -8.88 5.07
C HIS A 60 0.87 -8.79 3.67
N VAL A 61 1.26 -7.57 3.28
CA VAL A 61 2.14 -7.32 2.13
C VAL A 61 3.39 -6.62 2.63
N ASP A 62 4.52 -7.06 2.12
CA ASP A 62 5.81 -6.41 2.26
C ASP A 62 6.38 -6.18 0.85
N ILE A 63 6.80 -4.94 0.57
CA ILE A 63 7.47 -4.56 -0.67
C ILE A 63 8.76 -3.86 -0.28
N GLU A 64 9.88 -4.43 -0.68
CA GLU A 64 11.21 -3.88 -0.49
C GLU A 64 11.73 -3.33 -1.83
N TYR A 65 12.25 -2.12 -1.80
CA TYR A 65 12.92 -1.48 -2.92
C TYR A 65 14.15 -0.73 -2.42
N LYS A 66 15.15 -0.54 -3.29
CA LYS A 66 16.35 0.24 -2.94
C LYS A 66 16.13 1.70 -3.36
N ASP A 67 17.01 2.22 -4.20
CA ASP A 67 16.81 3.51 -4.85
C ASP A 67 15.89 3.31 -6.06
N LEU A 68 14.61 3.64 -5.86
CA LEU A 68 13.67 3.71 -6.98
C LEU A 68 14.11 4.82 -7.95
N SER A 69 13.92 4.55 -9.23
CA SER A 69 13.94 5.58 -10.27
C SER A 69 12.89 6.65 -10.00
N GLU A 70 13.02 7.82 -10.63
CA GLU A 70 12.01 8.89 -10.56
C GLU A 70 10.60 8.37 -10.91
N ARG A 71 10.50 7.45 -11.87
CA ARG A 71 9.23 6.82 -12.25
C ARG A 71 8.72 5.87 -11.17
N GLY A 72 9.61 5.14 -10.51
CA GLY A 72 9.28 4.29 -9.37
C GLY A 72 8.76 5.12 -8.19
N CYS A 73 9.45 6.20 -7.84
CA CYS A 73 9.01 7.15 -6.82
C CYS A 73 7.63 7.72 -7.15
N LEU A 74 7.40 8.16 -8.40
CA LEU A 74 6.11 8.66 -8.85
C LEU A 74 4.97 7.65 -8.66
N LEU A 75 5.22 6.35 -8.89
CA LEU A 75 4.23 5.30 -8.67
C LEU A 75 3.96 5.08 -7.17
N VAL A 76 4.98 5.14 -6.32
CA VAL A 76 4.82 5.07 -4.85
C VAL A 76 4.06 6.29 -4.32
N ASP A 77 4.33 7.48 -4.86
CA ASP A 77 3.61 8.71 -4.51
C ASP A 77 2.13 8.62 -4.93
N SER A 78 1.87 8.13 -6.14
CA SER A 78 0.52 7.88 -6.61
C SER A 78 -0.23 6.89 -5.73
N PHE A 79 0.43 5.81 -5.29
CA PHE A 79 -0.12 4.87 -4.33
C PHE A 79 -0.42 5.55 -2.99
N PHE A 80 0.54 6.32 -2.46
CA PHE A 80 0.38 7.03 -1.18
C PHE A 80 -0.81 7.99 -1.19
N ILE A 81 -0.99 8.77 -2.25
CA ILE A 81 -2.15 9.65 -2.41
C ILE A 81 -3.44 8.84 -2.35
N ALA A 82 -3.55 7.78 -3.17
CA ALA A 82 -4.76 6.98 -3.26
C ALA A 82 -5.15 6.32 -1.92
N VAL A 83 -4.19 5.79 -1.17
CA VAL A 83 -4.49 5.19 0.15
C VAL A 83 -4.77 6.22 1.23
N SER A 84 -4.18 7.42 1.12
CA SER A 84 -4.48 8.55 2.00
C SER A 84 -5.90 9.07 1.77
N ASP A 85 -6.37 9.08 0.53
CA ASP A 85 -7.75 9.45 0.18
C ASP A 85 -8.76 8.44 0.72
N ILE A 86 -8.42 7.14 0.73
CA ILE A 86 -9.21 6.10 1.39
C ILE A 86 -9.28 6.37 2.89
N GLN A 87 -8.14 6.64 3.55
CA GLN A 87 -8.13 7.01 4.97
C GLN A 87 -9.00 8.23 5.24
N GLN A 88 -8.91 9.28 4.42
CA GLN A 88 -9.72 10.50 4.58
C GLN A 88 -11.21 10.22 4.43
N SER A 89 -11.60 9.34 3.50
CA SER A 89 -12.99 9.02 3.20
C SER A 89 -13.64 8.13 4.26
N TYR A 90 -12.89 7.19 4.83
CA TYR A 90 -13.43 6.17 5.73
C TYR A 90 -13.09 6.39 7.21
N GLY A 91 -11.99 7.07 7.53
CA GLY A 91 -11.55 7.33 8.91
C GLY A 91 -10.34 6.50 9.34
N THR A 92 -9.61 7.02 10.33
CA THR A 92 -8.39 6.39 10.88
C THR A 92 -8.66 5.18 11.74
N GLU A 93 -9.92 4.93 12.11
CA GLU A 93 -10.36 3.69 12.73
C GLU A 93 -10.39 2.52 11.72
N TYR A 94 -10.37 2.81 10.41
CA TYR A 94 -10.38 1.80 9.35
C TYR A 94 -9.03 1.64 8.65
N VAL A 95 -8.40 2.76 8.26
CA VAL A 95 -7.13 2.76 7.52
C VAL A 95 -6.19 3.78 8.16
N GLN A 96 -4.96 3.38 8.44
CA GLN A 96 -3.90 4.24 8.91
C GLN A 96 -2.71 4.21 7.96
N VAL A 97 -2.35 5.37 7.43
CA VAL A 97 -1.25 5.57 6.51
C VAL A 97 -0.16 6.39 7.20
N THR A 98 1.06 5.85 7.27
CA THR A 98 2.22 6.51 7.87
C THR A 98 3.35 6.69 6.86
N ALA A 99 4.01 7.84 6.95
CA ALA A 99 5.16 8.24 6.15
C ALA A 99 6.34 8.51 7.06
N ALA A 100 7.49 7.88 6.81
CA ALA A 100 8.74 8.39 7.37
C ALA A 100 9.09 9.74 6.71
N ASP A 101 9.60 10.68 7.50
CA ASP A 101 10.08 11.99 7.00
C ASP A 101 11.15 11.81 5.91
N GLY A 102 11.05 12.61 4.85
CA GLY A 102 12.01 12.58 3.73
C GLY A 102 11.76 11.47 2.71
N ARG A 103 10.50 11.05 2.53
CA ARG A 103 10.05 10.63 1.20
C ARG A 103 10.22 11.78 0.21
#